data_AF-A0A392NB04-F1
#
_entry.id   AF-A0A392NB04-F1
#
_cell.length_a   1.000
_cell.length_b   1.000
_cell.length_c   1.000
_cell.angle_alpha   90.00
_cell.angle_beta   90.00
_cell.angle_gamma   90.00
#
_symmetry.space_group_name_H-M   'P 1'
#
loop_
_entity.id
_entity.type
_entity.pdbx_description
1 polymer ?
#
loop_
_entity_poly.entity_id
_entity_poly.type
_entity_poly.pdbx_seq_one_letter_code
_entity_poly.pdbx_strand_id
1 'polypeptide(L)'
;EAKVGFTYENKLEERKLKKGDVYQIPAGSAFYLSNTKDSQKLHIICSIDPSESLGLGIFQSFYIGGGSNPVSVLSGFQPQILESAFN
;
A
#
# COMPACT_ATOMS: atom_id res chain seq x y z
N GLU A 1 -6.64 15.23 -8.90
CA GLU A 1 -7.39 13.97 -8.99
C GLU A 1 -6.39 12.86 -8.79
N ALA A 2 -6.81 11.77 -8.18
CA ALA A 2 -5.94 10.64 -7.92
C ALA A 2 -6.61 9.35 -8.39
N LYS A 3 -5.80 8.34 -8.66
CA LYS A 3 -6.24 6.96 -8.78
C LYS A 3 -5.77 6.21 -7.55
N VAL A 4 -6.67 5.52 -6.88
CA VAL A 4 -6.34 4.51 -5.87
C VAL A 4 -6.56 3.14 -6.48
N GLY A 5 -5.60 2.24 -6.32
CA GLY A 5 -5.75 0.83 -6.65
C GLY A 5 -5.35 -0.01 -5.46
N PHE A 6 -6.11 -1.05 -5.14
CA PHE A 6 -5.78 -1.98 -4.05
C PHE A 6 -6.18 -3.39 -4.42
N THR A 7 -5.45 -4.36 -3.86
CA THR A 7 -5.78 -5.77 -3.97
C THR A 7 -6.45 -6.26 -2.68
N TYR A 8 -7.57 -6.96 -2.86
CA TYR A 8 -8.29 -7.64 -1.79
C TYR A 8 -8.88 -8.93 -2.38
N GLU A 9 -8.77 -10.06 -1.67
CA GLU A 9 -9.23 -11.37 -2.15
C GLU A 9 -8.76 -11.72 -3.58
N ASN A 10 -7.49 -11.42 -3.90
CA ASN A 10 -6.88 -11.65 -5.22
C ASN A 10 -7.52 -10.87 -6.39
N LYS A 11 -8.31 -9.83 -6.11
CA LYS A 11 -8.86 -8.92 -7.12
C LYS A 11 -8.26 -7.54 -6.97
N LEU A 12 -7.92 -6.94 -8.11
CA LEU A 12 -7.53 -5.53 -8.17
C LEU A 12 -8.78 -4.68 -8.35
N GLU A 13 -9.01 -3.79 -7.40
CA GLU A 13 -10.04 -2.75 -7.47
C GLU A 13 -9.37 -1.40 -7.67
N GLU A 14 -9.91 -0.61 -8.61
CA GLU A 14 -9.39 0.72 -8.92
C GLU A 14 -10.51 1.76 -8.88
N ARG A 15 -10.22 2.91 -8.29
CA ARG A 15 -11.17 4.03 -8.20
C ARG A 15 -10.48 5.36 -8.45
N LYS A 16 -11.21 6.29 -9.08
CA LYS A 16 -10.79 7.68 -9.25
C LYS A 16 -11.30 8.49 -8.06
N LEU A 17 -10.42 9.29 -7.46
CA LEU A 17 -10.70 10.16 -6.33
C LEU A 17 -10.55 11.62 -6.71
N LYS A 18 -11.48 12.44 -6.25
CA LYS A 18 -11.54 13.90 -6.36
C LYS A 18 -11.42 14.53 -4.97
N LYS A 19 -11.25 15.86 -4.94
CA LYS A 19 -11.16 16.59 -3.67
C LYS A 19 -12.48 16.43 -2.91
N GLY A 20 -12.38 16.01 -1.65
CA GLY A 20 -13.54 15.76 -0.79
C GLY A 20 -14.00 14.30 -0.75
N ASP A 21 -13.51 13.46 -1.68
CA ASP A 21 -13.82 12.03 -1.63
C ASP A 21 -13.14 11.38 -0.43
N VAL A 22 -13.87 10.48 0.23
CA VAL A 22 -13.38 9.63 1.31
C VAL A 22 -13.47 8.18 0.85
N TYR A 23 -12.39 7.43 1.06
CA TYR A 23 -12.31 6.03 0.65
C TYR A 23 -11.63 5.20 1.74
N GLN A 24 -12.21 4.03 2.05
CA GLN A 24 -11.68 3.09 3.03
C GLN A 24 -10.90 2.00 2.31
N ILE A 25 -9.68 1.74 2.77
CA ILE A 25 -8.85 0.61 2.34
C ILE A 25 -8.80 -0.38 3.52
N PRO A 26 -9.21 -1.65 3.34
CA PRO A 26 -9.13 -2.65 4.39
C PRO A 26 -7.69 -2.88 4.89
N ALA A 27 -7.53 -3.26 6.16
CA ALA A 27 -6.23 -3.64 6.69
C ALA A 27 -5.66 -4.84 5.92
N GLY A 28 -4.33 -4.85 5.73
CA GLY A 28 -3.64 -5.91 4.99
C GLY A 28 -3.76 -5.83 3.45
N SER A 29 -4.56 -4.91 2.89
CA SER A 29 -4.61 -4.70 1.44
C SER A 29 -3.31 -4.08 0.93
N ALA A 30 -2.72 -4.68 -0.11
CA ALA A 30 -1.67 -4.00 -0.87
C ALA A 30 -2.33 -2.93 -1.75
N PHE A 31 -1.85 -1.69 -1.68
CA PHE A 31 -2.44 -0.59 -2.42
C PHE A 31 -1.39 0.36 -3.01
N TYR A 32 -1.82 1.16 -3.98
CA TYR A 32 -1.05 2.24 -4.56
C TYR A 32 -1.93 3.48 -4.77
N LEU A 33 -1.27 4.64 -4.82
CA LEU A 33 -1.88 5.92 -5.15
C LEU A 33 -1.11 6.55 -6.29
N SER A 34 -1.82 7.01 -7.32
CA SER A 34 -1.25 7.71 -8.47
C SER A 34 -1.86 9.11 -8.56
N ASN A 35 -1.01 10.13 -8.56
CA ASN A 35 -1.43 11.49 -8.89
C ASN A 35 -1.60 11.57 -10.41
N THR A 36 -2.85 11.71 -10.87
CA THR A 36 -3.17 11.73 -12.31
C THR A 36 -3.25 13.15 -12.88
N LYS A 37 -2.97 14.19 -12.09
CA LYS A 37 -2.90 15.57 -12.56
C LYS A 37 -1.48 16.10 -12.43
N ASP A 38 -0.84 16.32 -13.58
CA ASP A 38 0.55 16.80 -13.65
C ASP A 38 0.73 18.22 -13.10
N SER A 39 -0.31 19.05 -13.20
CA SER A 39 -0.27 20.47 -12.80
C SER A 39 -0.66 20.74 -11.35
N GLN A 40 -1.01 19.71 -10.57
CA GLN A 40 -1.52 19.87 -9.20
C GLN A 40 -0.94 18.83 -8.26
N LYS A 41 -0.38 19.28 -7.13
CA LYS A 41 0.09 18.38 -6.08
C LYS A 41 -1.10 17.69 -5.40
N LEU A 42 -0.96 16.37 -5.20
CA LEU A 42 -1.92 15.58 -4.44
C LEU A 42 -1.65 15.72 -2.93
N HIS A 43 -2.69 16.08 -2.18
CA HIS A 43 -2.66 16.14 -0.72
C HIS A 43 -3.72 15.19 -0.16
N ILE A 44 -3.31 14.29 0.74
CA ILE A 44 -4.16 13.26 1.33
C ILE A 44 -4.01 13.33 2.85
N ILE A 45 -5.11 13.12 3.57
CA ILE A 45 -5.13 12.88 5.01
C ILE A 45 -5.57 11.44 5.20
N CYS A 46 -4.80 10.68 5.98
CA CYS A 46 -5.13 9.29 6.33
C CYS A 46 -5.59 9.24 7.78
N SER A 47 -6.76 8.65 8.02
CA SER A 47 -7.15 8.16 9.35
C SER A 47 -6.83 6.68 9.40
N ILE A 48 -6.08 6.25 10.41
CA ILE A 48 -5.58 4.88 10.54
C ILE A 48 -6.18 4.30 11.82
N ASP A 49 -6.93 3.21 11.68
CA ASP A 49 -7.42 2.40 12.79
C ASP A 49 -6.44 1.24 13.03
N PRO A 50 -5.74 1.19 14.18
CA PRO A 50 -4.73 0.19 14.49
C PRO A 50 -5.29 -1.06 15.19
N SER A 51 -6.62 -1.19 15.32
CA SER A 51 -7.27 -2.28 16.06
C SER A 51 -6.90 -3.68 15.55
N GLU A 52 -6.58 -3.82 14.26
CA GLU A 52 -6.12 -5.07 13.64
C GLU A 52 -4.58 -5.17 13.54
N SER A 53 -3.83 -4.33 14.25
CA SER A 53 -2.36 -4.35 14.20
C SER A 53 -1.74 -5.55 14.92
N LEU A 54 -0.49 -5.88 14.56
CA LEU A 54 0.28 -6.98 15.16
C LEU A 54 0.71 -6.72 16.62
N GLY A 55 0.27 -5.62 17.25
CA GLY A 55 0.64 -5.25 18.62
C GLY A 55 2.09 -4.78 18.80
N LEU A 56 2.89 -4.75 17.73
CA LEU A 56 4.29 -4.32 17.72
C LEU A 56 4.46 -2.78 17.59
N GLY A 57 3.35 -2.04 17.59
CA GLY A 57 3.30 -0.59 17.44
C GLY A 57 1.91 -0.14 17.02
N ILE A 58 1.73 1.17 16.80
CA ILE A 58 0.46 1.73 16.36
C ILE A 58 0.18 1.44 14.87
N PHE A 59 1.18 1.37 14.00
CA PHE A 59 1.00 1.12 12.58
C PHE A 59 2.36 0.82 11.93
N GLN A 60 2.41 -0.09 10.96
CA GLN A 60 3.62 -0.39 10.18
C GLN A 60 3.27 -0.49 8.70
N SER A 61 3.99 0.27 7.87
CA SER A 61 3.91 0.16 6.41
C SER A 61 4.85 -0.94 5.91
N PHE A 62 4.34 -1.81 5.03
CA PHE A 62 5.11 -2.82 4.32
C PHE A 62 5.13 -2.49 2.82
N TYR A 63 6.32 -2.50 2.22
CA TYR A 63 6.51 -2.11 0.82
C TYR A 63 6.88 -3.33 -0.01
N ILE A 64 6.07 -3.68 -1.01
CA ILE A 64 6.36 -4.81 -1.91
C ILE A 64 7.42 -4.40 -2.94
N GLY A 65 7.17 -3.34 -3.69
CA GLY A 65 8.10 -2.79 -4.69
C GLY A 65 9.11 -1.80 -4.10
N GLY A 66 9.59 -2.04 -2.87
CA GLY A 66 10.46 -1.11 -2.12
C GLY A 66 11.69 -0.61 -2.90
N GLY A 67 12.31 0.47 -2.42
CA GLY A 67 13.48 1.10 -3.03
C GLY A 67 14.71 1.04 -2.12
N SER A 68 15.61 2.03 -2.24
CA SER A 68 16.77 2.12 -1.34
C SER A 68 16.36 2.43 0.11
N ASN A 69 15.24 3.13 0.30
CA ASN A 69 14.64 3.39 1.61
C ASN A 69 13.14 3.69 1.46
N PRO A 70 12.22 2.84 1.96
CA PRO A 70 12.47 1.54 2.58
C PRO A 70 12.71 0.43 1.54
N VAL A 71 13.46 -0.60 1.95
CA VAL A 71 13.66 -1.82 1.16
C VAL A 71 12.36 -2.63 1.06
N SER A 72 12.29 -3.52 0.07
CA SER A 72 11.15 -4.44 -0.07
C SER A 72 11.01 -5.34 1.16
N VAL A 73 9.79 -5.60 1.62
CA VAL A 73 9.51 -6.59 2.68
C VAL A 73 10.04 -7.99 2.31
N LEU A 74 10.12 -8.29 1.01
CA LEU A 74 10.66 -9.57 0.52
C LEU A 74 12.16 -9.72 0.82
N SER A 75 12.90 -8.62 1.00
CA SER A 75 14.32 -8.67 1.35
C SER A 75 14.59 -9.20 2.76
N GLY A 76 13.56 -9.36 3.59
CA GLY A 76 13.68 -9.98 4.91
C GLY A 76 13.81 -11.50 4.88
N PHE A 77 13.55 -12.14 3.74
CA PHE A 77 13.69 -13.60 3.60
C PHE A 77 15.09 -13.99 3.13
N GLN A 78 15.54 -15.18 3.54
CA GLN A 78 16.79 -15.75 3.04
C GLN A 78 16.69 -16.02 1.52
N PRO A 79 17.80 -15.86 0.75
CA PRO A 79 17.80 -16.08 -0.69
C PRO A 79 17.21 -17.44 -1.10
N GLN A 80 17.53 -18.51 -0.35
CA GLN A 80 17.03 -19.85 -0.62
C GLN A 80 15.51 -19.98 -0.50
N ILE A 81 14.89 -19.20 0.40
CA ILE A 81 13.43 -19.13 0.55
C ILE A 81 12.82 -18.44 -0.67
N LEU A 82 13.43 -17.33 -1.11
CA LEU A 82 12.96 -16.58 -2.28
C LEU A 82 13.11 -17.38 -3.57
N GLU A 83 14.25 -18.06 -3.76
CA GLU A 83 14.48 -18.99 -4.87
C GLU A 83 13.40 -20.08 -4.87
N SER A 84 13.22 -20.78 -3.75
CA SER A 84 12.21 -21.85 -3.67
C SER A 84 10.77 -21.35 -3.89
N ALA A 85 10.45 -20.13 -3.48
CA ALA A 85 9.10 -19.56 -3.62
C ALA A 85 8.82 -19.00 -5.02
N PHE A 86 9.84 -18.45 -5.69
CA PHE A 86 9.71 -17.84 -7.02
C PHE A 86 10.13 -18.74 -8.17
N ASN A 87 10.63 -19.95 -7.87
CA ASN A 87 10.97 -21.03 -8.80
C ASN A 87 12.36 -20.84 -9.46
#